data_AF-A0A7V6W3C5-F1
#
_entry.id   AF-A0A7V6W3C5-F1
#
_cell.length_a   1.000
_cell.length_b   1.000
_cell.length_c   1.000
_cell.angle_alpha   90.00
_cell.angle_beta   90.00
_cell.angle_gamma   90.00
#
_symmetry.space_group_name_H-M   'P 1'
#
loop_
_entity.id
_entity.type
_entity.pdbx_description
1 polymer ?
#
loop_
_entity_poly.entity_id
_entity_poly.type
_entity_poly.pdbx_seq_one_letter_code
_entity_poly.pdbx_strand_id
1 'polypeptide(L)'
;MIEFYKNEEKIELETNNIKFDPLTLIITKEEEDYTIILDFMKKECFMHLNDKNQRFAIEVIHMDYSSEENNWTFNYELTSEEGIKNTIKLSY
;
A
#
# COMPACT_ATOMS: atom_id res chain seq x y z
N MET A 1 3.57 -13.46 -1.88
CA MET A 1 4.61 -12.44 -1.65
C MET A 1 4.04 -11.06 -1.90
N ILE A 2 4.40 -10.07 -1.07
CA ILE A 2 3.99 -8.67 -1.21
C ILE A 2 5.25 -7.85 -1.47
N GLU A 3 5.26 -7.04 -2.52
CA GLU A 3 6.34 -6.11 -2.85
C GLU A 3 5.79 -4.69 -2.90
N PHE A 4 6.54 -3.74 -2.34
CA PHE A 4 6.20 -2.33 -2.36
C PHE A 4 7.31 -1.53 -3.06
N TYR A 5 6.91 -0.56 -3.88
CA TYR A 5 7.81 0.31 -4.62
C TYR A 5 7.38 1.76 -4.45
N LYS A 6 8.35 2.65 -4.25
CA LYS A 6 8.19 4.12 -4.32
C LYS A 6 9.07 4.63 -5.45
N ASN A 7 8.48 5.24 -6.47
CA ASN A 7 9.18 5.70 -7.68
C ASN A 7 10.09 4.62 -8.30
N GLU A 8 9.53 3.42 -8.52
CA GLU A 8 10.23 2.25 -9.09
C GLU A 8 11.33 1.64 -8.19
N GLU A 9 11.66 2.28 -7.07
CA GLU A 9 12.59 1.73 -6.08
C GLU A 9 11.85 0.80 -5.12
N LYS A 10 12.33 -0.46 -5.00
CA LYS A 10 11.74 -1.45 -4.11
C LYS A 10 12.04 -1.10 -2.65
N ILE A 11 11.00 -1.02 -1.85
CA ILE A 11 11.08 -0.82 -0.41
C ILE A 11 10.96 -2.18 0.27
N GLU A 12 11.91 -2.50 1.15
CA GLU A 12 11.82 -3.71 1.96
C GLU A 12 10.71 -3.55 3.00
N LEU A 13 9.75 -4.48 2.96
CA LEU A 13 8.71 -4.60 3.96
C LEU A 13 9.02 -5.77 4.88
N GLU A 14 8.94 -5.55 6.18
CA GLU A 14 9.00 -6.62 7.16
C GLU A 14 7.74 -7.48 7.07
N THR A 15 7.93 -8.79 6.96
CA THR A 15 6.87 -9.73 6.52
C THR A 15 5.85 -10.03 7.61
N ASN A 16 6.16 -9.72 8.87
CA ASN A 16 5.47 -10.31 10.01
C ASN A 16 4.05 -9.78 10.23
N ASN A 17 3.69 -8.63 9.62
CA ASN A 17 2.43 -7.94 9.94
C ASN A 17 1.78 -7.25 8.73
N ILE A 18 1.86 -7.87 7.55
CA ILE A 18 1.16 -7.40 6.35
C ILE A 18 -0.09 -8.26 6.13
N LYS A 19 -1.26 -7.61 6.05
CA LYS A 19 -2.52 -8.25 5.67
C LYS A 19 -3.04 -7.61 4.40
N PHE A 20 -3.37 -8.43 3.42
CA PHE A 20 -3.96 -7.96 2.18
C PHE A 20 -5.27 -8.71 1.92
N ASP A 21 -6.31 -7.94 1.58
CA ASP A 21 -7.50 -8.41 0.90
C ASP A 21 -7.74 -7.56 -0.36
N PRO A 22 -8.59 -7.99 -1.30
CA PRO A 22 -8.80 -7.28 -2.57
C PRO A 22 -9.24 -5.81 -2.46
N LEU A 23 -9.69 -5.36 -1.29
CA LEU A 23 -10.20 -4.01 -1.04
C LEU A 23 -9.24 -3.19 -0.17
N THR A 24 -8.39 -3.86 0.61
CA THR A 24 -7.61 -3.23 1.67
C THR A 24 -6.21 -3.85 1.81
N LEU A 25 -5.18 -3.00 1.89
CA LEU A 25 -3.85 -3.38 2.37
C LEU A 25 -3.60 -2.78 3.76
N ILE A 26 -3.17 -3.62 4.69
CA ILE A 26 -2.78 -3.23 6.05
C ILE A 26 -1.33 -3.62 6.27
N ILE A 27 -0.49 -2.65 6.64
CA ILE A 27 0.90 -2.85 7.05
C ILE A 27 1.00 -2.36 8.49
N THR A 28 1.30 -3.25 9.43
CA THR A 28 1.53 -2.90 10.82
C THR A 28 2.99 -3.15 11.18
N LYS A 29 3.63 -2.20 11.85
CA LYS A 29 4.96 -2.38 12.44
C LYS A 29 4.89 -2.03 13.91
N GLU A 30 4.84 -3.07 14.73
CA GLU A 30 4.67 -2.94 16.18
C GLU A 30 5.89 -2.27 16.84
N GLU A 31 7.10 -2.54 16.34
CA GLU A 31 8.33 -1.95 16.89
C GLU A 31 8.41 -0.43 16.71
N GLU A 32 7.80 0.09 15.64
CA GLU A 32 7.76 1.53 15.33
C GLU A 32 6.41 2.17 15.66
N ASP A 33 5.49 1.41 16.27
CA ASP A 33 4.11 1.80 16.57
C ASP A 33 3.41 2.50 15.40
N TYR A 34 3.52 1.89 14.21
CA TYR A 34 2.82 2.39 13.03
C TYR A 34 1.88 1.36 12.41
N THR A 35 0.80 1.88 11.84
CA THR A 35 -0.12 1.10 10.99
C THR A 35 -0.52 1.94 9.78
N ILE A 36 -0.34 1.38 8.59
CA ILE A 36 -0.79 1.96 7.33
C ILE A 36 -1.93 1.10 6.81
N ILE A 37 -3.07 1.72 6.50
CA ILE A 37 -4.24 1.08 5.87
C ILE A 37 -4.53 1.81 4.58
N LEU A 38 -4.37 1.12 3.45
CA LEU A 38 -4.80 1.60 2.14
C LEU A 38 -6.16 0.98 1.82
N ASP A 39 -7.21 1.81 1.80
CA ASP A 39 -8.57 1.43 1.40
C ASP A 39 -8.77 1.85 -0.06
N PHE A 40 -8.62 0.89 -0.97
CA PHE A 40 -8.71 1.14 -2.41
C PHE A 40 -10.13 1.47 -2.87
N MET A 41 -11.15 1.03 -2.12
CA MET A 41 -12.55 1.32 -2.41
C MET A 41 -12.92 2.75 -2.06
N LYS A 42 -12.50 3.22 -0.88
CA LYS A 42 -12.72 4.61 -0.45
C LYS A 42 -11.72 5.58 -1.03
N LYS A 43 -10.63 5.08 -1.63
CA LYS A 43 -9.51 5.89 -2.13
C LYS A 43 -8.87 6.72 -1.01
N GLU A 44 -8.65 6.09 0.13
CA GLU A 44 -8.04 6.72 1.30
C GLU A 44 -6.88 5.89 1.85
N CYS A 45 -5.84 6.57 2.33
CA CYS A 45 -4.77 6.03 3.13
C CYS A 45 -4.91 6.54 4.57
N PHE A 46 -4.94 5.62 5.53
CA PHE A 46 -4.92 5.92 6.94
C PHE A 46 -3.56 5.54 7.49
N MET A 47 -2.90 6.47 8.16
CA MET A 47 -1.63 6.25 8.83
C MET A 47 -1.80 6.53 10.32
N HIS A 48 -1.48 5.53 11.13
CA HIS A 48 -1.24 5.67 12.56
C HIS A 48 0.26 5.65 12.80
N LEU A 49 0.79 6.61 13.56
CA LEU A 49 2.19 6.67 13.96
C LEU A 49 2.31 7.36 15.32
N ASN A 50 2.80 6.67 16.35
CA ASN A 50 3.03 7.23 17.69
C ASN A 50 1.82 8.02 18.23
N ASP A 51 0.67 7.37 18.36
CA ASP A 51 -0.63 7.96 18.76
C ASP A 51 -1.23 9.03 17.82
N LYS A 52 -0.57 9.36 16.69
CA LYS A 52 -1.09 10.31 15.71
C LYS A 52 -1.81 9.57 14.59
N ASN A 53 -3.02 10.02 14.30
CA ASN A 53 -3.79 9.56 13.15
C ASN A 53 -3.73 10.61 12.04
N GLN A 54 -3.36 10.17 10.84
CA GLN A 54 -3.36 10.96 9.62
C GLN A 54 -4.17 10.24 8.55
N ARG A 55 -4.84 11.02 7.70
CA ARG A 55 -5.61 10.54 6.57
C ARG A 55 -5.19 11.29 5.33
N PHE A 56 -4.96 10.55 4.25
CA PHE A 56 -4.57 11.09 2.96
C PHE A 56 -5.51 10.52 1.91
N ALA A 57 -5.95 11.35 0.97
CA ALA A 57 -6.59 10.81 -0.22
C ALA A 57 -5.52 10.10 -1.07
N ILE A 58 -5.89 8.96 -1.65
CA ILE A 58 -5.09 8.30 -2.68
C ILE A 58 -5.78 8.45 -4.03
N GLU A 59 -4.99 8.69 -5.06
CA GLU A 59 -5.46 8.56 -6.43
C GLU A 59 -4.97 7.23 -6.98
N VAL A 60 -5.89 6.27 -7.14
CA VAL A 60 -5.58 4.99 -7.80
C VAL A 60 -5.42 5.26 -9.29
N ILE A 61 -4.18 5.17 -9.78
CA ILE A 61 -3.85 5.37 -11.19
C ILE A 61 -4.28 4.15 -12.00
N HIS A 62 -3.94 2.95 -11.49
CA HIS A 62 -4.12 1.71 -12.25
C HIS A 62 -4.18 0.48 -11.34
N MET A 63 -4.97 -0.51 -11.72
CA MET A 63 -5.09 -1.78 -11.03
C MET A 63 -5.21 -2.89 -12.07
N ASP A 64 -4.25 -3.81 -12.06
CA ASP A 64 -4.19 -4.95 -12.99
C ASP A 64 -4.19 -6.28 -12.24
N TYR A 65 -4.85 -7.27 -12.85
CA TYR A 65 -4.75 -8.67 -12.47
C TYR A 65 -4.21 -9.48 -13.66
N SER A 66 -3.08 -10.17 -13.46
CA SER A 66 -2.54 -11.15 -14.38
C SER A 66 -2.92 -12.56 -13.91
N SER A 67 -3.84 -13.20 -14.62
CA SER A 67 -4.30 -14.56 -14.30
C SER A 67 -3.25 -15.63 -14.55
N GLU A 68 -2.29 -15.40 -15.47
CA GLU A 68 -1.24 -16.37 -15.79
C GLU A 68 -0.19 -16.48 -14.68
N GLU A 69 0.09 -15.37 -14.00
CA GLU A 69 1.07 -15.32 -12.90
C GLU A 69 0.40 -15.22 -11.52
N ASN A 70 -0.93 -15.22 -11.48
CA ASN A 70 -1.74 -14.96 -10.29
C ASN A 70 -1.27 -13.70 -9.52
N ASN A 71 -0.97 -12.64 -10.28
CA ASN A 71 -0.35 -11.42 -9.80
C ASN A 71 -1.33 -10.24 -9.81
N TRP A 72 -1.35 -9.45 -8.74
CA TRP A 72 -2.06 -8.17 -8.69
C TRP A 72 -1.06 -7.02 -8.62
N THR A 73 -1.28 -5.97 -9.41
CA THR A 73 -0.49 -4.73 -9.35
C THR A 73 -1.40 -3.55 -9.10
N PHE A 74 -1.12 -2.79 -8.04
CA PHE A 74 -1.84 -1.57 -7.67
C PHE A 74 -0.89 -0.38 -7.78
N ASN A 75 -1.23 0.61 -8.61
CA ASN A 75 -0.50 1.86 -8.73
C ASN A 75 -1.33 3.00 -8.15
N TYR A 76 -0.75 3.76 -7.24
CA TYR A 76 -1.43 4.87 -6.59
C TYR A 76 -0.48 6.04 -6.27
N GLU A 77 -1.04 7.23 -6.14
CA GLU A 77 -0.36 8.44 -5.65
C GLU A 77 -1.04 8.92 -4.37
N LEU A 78 -0.27 9.41 -3.42
CA LEU A 78 -0.81 10.14 -2.27
C LEU A 78 -1.00 11.60 -2.68
N THR A 79 -2.16 12.19 -2.46
CA THR A 79 -2.40 13.60 -2.82
C THR A 79 -1.49 14.58 -2.06
N SER A 80 -0.90 14.14 -0.95
CA SER A 80 0.11 14.90 -0.20
C SER A 80 1.52 14.83 -0.80
N GLU A 81 1.78 13.91 -1.72
CA GLU A 81 3.08 13.69 -2.38
C GLU A 81 2.88 13.63 -3.91
N GLU A 82 2.48 14.76 -4.50
CA GLU A 82 2.23 14.87 -5.95
C GLU A 82 3.46 14.43 -6.77
N GLY A 83 3.25 13.56 -7.76
CA GLY A 83 4.32 13.02 -8.62
C GLY A 83 5.09 11.83 -8.03
N ILE A 84 4.78 11.39 -6.81
CA ILE A 84 5.33 10.16 -6.22
C ILE A 84 4.41 8.98 -6.55
N LYS A 85 4.89 8.08 -7.41
CA LYS A 85 4.18 6.85 -7.79
C LYS A 85 4.52 5.73 -6.84
N ASN A 86 3.50 5.16 -6.21
CA ASN A 86 3.63 3.99 -5.36
C ASN A 86 3.04 2.78 -6.08
N THR A 87 3.74 1.65 -6.03
CA THR A 87 3.28 0.39 -6.63
C THR A 87 3.30 -0.72 -5.59
N ILE A 88 2.19 -1.44 -5.46
CA ILE A 88 2.11 -2.68 -4.69
C ILE A 88 1.95 -3.84 -5.67
N LYS A 89 2.86 -4.80 -5.62
CA LYS A 89 2.74 -6.06 -6.37
C LYS A 89 2.49 -7.20 -5.40
N LEU A 90 1.54 -8.06 -5.77
CA LEU A 90 1.18 -9.24 -5.00
C LEU A 90 1.29 -10.45 -5.91
N SER A 91 1.96 -11.48 -5.42
CA SER A 91 2.13 -12.76 -6.11
C SER A 91 1.73 -13.91 -5.20
N TYR A 92 1.01 -14.89 -5.72
CA TYR A 92 0.55 -16.06 -4.97
C TYR A 92 1.27 -17.34 -5.39
#